data_AF-A0A226I7J1-F1
#
_entry.id   AF-A0A226I7J1-F1
#
_cell.length_a   1.000
_cell.length_b   1.000
_cell.length_c   1.000
_cell.angle_alpha   90.00
_cell.angle_beta   90.00
_cell.angle_gamma   90.00
#
_symmetry.space_group_name_H-M   'P 1'
#
loop_
_entity.id
_entity.type
_entity.pdbx_description
1 polymer ?
#
loop_
_entity_poly.entity_id
_entity_poly.type
_entity_poly.pdbx_seq_one_letter_code
_entity_poly.pdbx_strand_id
1 'polypeptide(L)'
;MKTKLSILLVLLVFVNFSVSAQQKSKKELKAERELQKQKEIEALIEAKDFVFEAQKATPTGGRIIDLDYKTYFLNFNTVKTTCDLPFFGRGFNVGYGTDGGIKFEGVPYNLKIEKNKKNYIVKATVKGKNDVFDLVFTIFFNGSSSLSINSNNRSSIFYDGIVSAPKKAVDK
;
A
#
# COMPACT_ATOMS: atom_id res chain seq x y z
N MET A 1 59.34 -14.91 34.68
CA MET A 1 58.00 -15.57 34.66
C MET A 1 56.82 -14.59 34.50
N LYS A 2 56.96 -13.30 34.85
CA LYS A 2 55.88 -12.30 34.77
C LYS A 2 55.49 -11.87 33.34
N THR A 3 56.43 -11.88 32.40
CA THR A 3 56.20 -11.52 30.98
C THR A 3 55.46 -12.61 30.19
N LYS A 4 55.73 -13.90 30.48
CA LYS A 4 54.99 -15.02 29.88
C LYS A 4 53.54 -15.11 30.36
N LEU A 5 53.28 -14.71 31.61
CA LEU A 5 51.93 -14.61 32.18
C LEU A 5 51.11 -13.47 31.51
N SER A 6 51.77 -12.39 31.12
CA SER A 6 51.13 -11.24 30.46
C SER A 6 50.78 -11.55 28.99
N ILE A 7 51.60 -12.32 28.28
CA ILE A 7 51.31 -12.78 26.91
C ILE A 7 50.15 -13.79 26.88
N LEU A 8 50.02 -14.63 27.92
CA LEU A 8 48.91 -15.58 28.04
C LEU A 8 47.56 -14.89 28.32
N LEU A 9 47.58 -13.77 29.04
CA LEU A 9 46.37 -12.99 29.34
C LEU A 9 45.84 -12.24 28.11
N VAL A 10 46.72 -11.77 27.22
CA VAL A 10 46.35 -11.10 25.97
C VAL A 10 45.77 -12.08 24.94
N LEU A 11 46.22 -13.34 24.95
CA LEU A 11 45.69 -14.38 24.06
C LEU A 11 44.27 -14.85 24.45
N LEU A 12 43.89 -14.72 25.72
CA LEU A 12 42.57 -15.10 26.25
C LEU A 12 41.45 -14.10 25.93
N VAL A 13 41.80 -12.87 25.54
CA VAL A 13 40.81 -11.85 25.13
C VAL A 13 40.34 -12.06 23.68
N PHE A 14 41.14 -12.73 22.83
CA PHE A 14 40.78 -12.97 21.43
C PHE A 14 39.77 -14.10 21.20
N VAL A 15 39.52 -14.98 22.19
CA VAL A 15 38.60 -16.13 22.03
C VAL A 15 37.14 -15.77 22.36
N ASN A 16 36.88 -14.58 22.92
CA ASN A 16 35.51 -14.12 23.21
C ASN A 16 34.89 -13.28 22.08
N PHE A 17 35.61 -13.08 20.96
CA PHE A 17 35.03 -12.59 19.70
C PHE A 17 34.41 -13.72 18.88
N SER A 18 33.71 -14.65 19.55
CA SER A 18 32.61 -15.36 18.89
C SER A 18 31.47 -14.36 18.75
N VAL A 19 31.65 -13.47 17.77
CA VAL A 19 30.57 -12.76 17.08
C VAL A 19 29.42 -13.73 17.00
N SER A 20 28.32 -13.39 17.67
CA SER A 20 27.06 -14.07 17.51
C SER A 20 26.58 -13.78 16.09
N ALA A 21 27.20 -14.44 15.11
CA ALA A 21 26.61 -14.74 13.82
C ALA A 21 25.61 -15.88 14.05
N GLN A 22 24.72 -15.70 15.03
CA GLN A 22 23.61 -16.60 15.26
C GLN A 22 22.67 -16.36 14.09
N GLN A 23 22.71 -17.31 13.15
CA GLN A 23 21.82 -17.38 12.01
C GLN A 23 20.38 -17.28 12.54
N LYS A 24 19.80 -16.08 12.46
CA LYS A 24 18.44 -15.80 12.94
C LYS A 24 17.51 -16.91 12.47
N SER A 25 16.69 -17.44 13.38
CA SER A 25 15.78 -18.52 13.04
C SER A 25 14.82 -18.07 11.94
N LYS A 26 14.31 -18.99 11.11
CA LYS A 26 13.32 -18.66 10.07
C LYS A 26 12.11 -17.89 10.62
N LYS A 27 11.74 -18.13 11.89
CA LYS A 27 10.63 -17.45 12.58
C LYS A 27 10.98 -15.99 12.92
N GLU A 28 12.17 -15.75 13.46
CA GLU A 28 12.66 -14.40 13.77
C GLU A 28 12.80 -13.55 12.50
N LEU A 29 13.37 -14.11 11.43
CA LEU A 29 13.49 -13.44 10.14
C LEU A 29 12.12 -13.08 9.54
N LYS A 30 11.12 -13.95 9.70
CA LYS A 30 9.75 -13.67 9.23
C LYS A 30 9.12 -12.54 10.04
N ALA A 31 9.22 -12.58 11.37
CA ALA A 31 8.69 -11.55 12.25
C ALA A 31 9.32 -10.18 12.00
N GLU A 32 10.63 -10.14 11.75
CA GLU A 32 11.34 -8.90 11.42
C GLU A 32 10.88 -8.31 10.07
N ARG A 33 10.68 -9.14 9.05
CA ARG A 33 10.13 -8.71 7.75
C ARG A 33 8.71 -8.19 7.86
N GLU A 34 7.86 -8.86 8.63
CA GLU A 34 6.49 -8.41 8.87
C GLU A 34 6.46 -7.08 9.62
N LEU A 35 7.32 -6.91 10.63
CA LEU A 35 7.47 -5.65 11.35
C LEU A 35 8.01 -4.52 10.46
N GLN A 36 8.98 -4.84 9.59
CA GLN A 36 9.50 -3.88 8.62
C GLN A 36 8.42 -3.46 7.64
N LYS A 37 7.66 -4.40 7.08
CA LYS A 37 6.55 -4.11 6.19
C LYS A 37 5.47 -3.26 6.87
N GLN A 38 5.15 -3.57 8.11
CA GLN A 38 4.22 -2.77 8.89
C GLN A 38 4.68 -1.31 9.01
N LYS A 39 5.95 -1.09 9.35
CA LYS A 39 6.53 0.26 9.45
C LYS A 39 6.54 0.99 8.11
N GLU A 40 6.86 0.29 7.02
CA GLU A 40 6.80 0.85 5.66
C GLU A 40 5.38 1.33 5.33
N ILE A 41 4.37 0.49 5.58
CA ILE A 41 2.98 0.86 5.34
C ILE A 41 2.56 2.02 6.24
N GLU A 42 2.89 1.99 7.53
CA GLU A 42 2.58 3.08 8.47
C GLU A 42 3.15 4.41 7.99
N ALA A 43 4.41 4.43 7.52
CA ALA A 43 5.03 5.63 6.96
C ALA A 43 4.29 6.16 5.71
N LEU A 44 3.81 5.28 4.83
CA LEU A 44 3.03 5.67 3.64
C LEU A 44 1.67 6.28 4.01
N ILE A 45 0.99 5.71 5.00
CA ILE A 45 -0.29 6.23 5.50
C ILE A 45 -0.11 7.57 6.21
N GLU A 46 0.94 7.73 7.02
CA GLU A 46 1.26 8.98 7.71
C GLU A 46 1.60 10.10 6.73
N ALA A 47 2.42 9.78 5.71
CA ALA A 47 2.75 10.66 4.60
C ALA A 47 1.53 10.98 3.72
N LYS A 48 0.48 10.15 3.78
CA LYS A 48 -0.73 10.25 2.93
C LYS A 48 -0.37 10.21 1.45
N ASP A 49 0.67 9.46 1.12
CA ASP A 49 1.29 9.41 -0.20
C ASP A 49 1.62 7.96 -0.54
N PHE A 50 0.76 7.34 -1.35
CA PHE A 50 0.86 5.92 -1.66
C PHE A 50 0.22 5.54 -2.99
N VAL A 51 0.68 4.44 -3.58
CA VAL A 51 0.11 3.89 -4.81
C VAL A 51 -0.57 2.57 -4.51
N PHE A 52 -1.85 2.49 -4.84
CA PHE A 52 -2.62 1.25 -4.87
C PHE A 52 -2.56 0.64 -6.28
N GLU A 53 -2.08 -0.59 -6.40
CA GLU A 53 -2.10 -1.37 -7.64
C GLU A 53 -3.21 -2.41 -7.56
N ALA A 54 -4.19 -2.32 -8.45
CA ALA A 54 -5.33 -3.23 -8.47
C ALA A 54 -4.94 -4.55 -9.14
N GLN A 55 -5.30 -5.67 -8.51
CA GLN A 55 -5.06 -7.03 -9.00
C GLN A 55 -6.36 -7.73 -9.37
N LYS A 56 -7.47 -7.37 -8.71
CA LYS A 56 -8.80 -7.92 -8.97
C LYS A 56 -9.84 -6.81 -8.90
N ALA A 57 -10.91 -6.96 -9.68
CA ALA A 57 -12.09 -6.12 -9.64
C ALA A 57 -13.34 -6.96 -9.38
N THR A 58 -14.20 -6.46 -8.51
CA THR A 58 -15.47 -7.10 -8.12
C THR A 58 -16.58 -6.05 -8.21
N PRO A 59 -17.31 -5.97 -9.34
CA PRO A 59 -18.46 -5.10 -9.46
C PRO A 59 -19.61 -5.60 -8.57
N THR A 60 -20.46 -4.68 -8.10
CA THR A 60 -21.63 -5.05 -7.29
C THR A 60 -22.56 -6.00 -8.07
N GLY A 61 -22.78 -7.20 -7.52
CA GLY A 61 -23.63 -8.22 -8.13
C GLY A 61 -23.00 -8.98 -9.30
N GLY A 62 -21.71 -8.76 -9.60
CA GLY A 62 -20.99 -9.49 -10.63
C GLY A 62 -19.95 -10.46 -10.08
N ARG A 63 -19.24 -11.13 -11.00
CA ARG A 63 -18.12 -12.03 -10.68
C ARG A 63 -16.83 -11.27 -10.46
N ILE A 64 -15.90 -11.89 -9.76
CA ILE A 64 -14.52 -11.41 -9.64
C ILE A 64 -13.83 -11.48 -11.01
N ILE A 65 -13.08 -10.45 -11.35
CA ILE A 65 -12.29 -10.33 -12.58
C ILE A 65 -10.83 -10.11 -12.17
N ASP A 66 -9.95 -11.01 -12.59
CA ASP A 66 -8.51 -10.83 -12.44
C ASP A 66 -8.00 -9.77 -13.43
N LEU A 67 -7.12 -8.88 -12.97
CA LEU A 67 -6.60 -7.76 -13.72
C LEU A 67 -5.12 -7.97 -14.06
N ASP A 68 -4.69 -7.33 -15.15
CA ASP A 68 -3.27 -7.29 -15.51
C ASP A 68 -2.46 -6.50 -14.49
N TYR A 69 -1.42 -7.14 -13.95
CA TYR A 69 -0.52 -6.55 -12.97
C TYR A 69 0.17 -5.30 -13.52
N LYS A 70 0.25 -4.25 -12.69
CA LYS A 70 0.93 -2.95 -12.96
C LYS A 70 0.26 -2.05 -14.01
N THR A 71 -0.90 -2.42 -14.55
CA THR A 71 -1.64 -1.59 -15.51
C THR A 71 -2.57 -0.61 -14.80
N TYR A 72 -3.31 -1.11 -13.80
CA TYR A 72 -4.39 -0.37 -13.15
C TYR A 72 -3.99 0.11 -11.77
N PHE A 73 -4.13 1.40 -11.52
CA PHE A 73 -3.60 2.02 -10.31
C PHE A 73 -4.44 3.19 -9.81
N LEU A 74 -4.27 3.49 -8.53
CA LEU A 74 -4.68 4.74 -7.92
C LEU A 74 -3.50 5.30 -7.14
N ASN A 75 -3.01 6.46 -7.55
CA ASN A 75 -1.99 7.22 -6.85
C ASN A 75 -2.68 8.22 -5.92
N PHE A 76 -2.58 7.99 -4.61
CA PHE A 76 -3.22 8.79 -3.58
C PHE A 76 -2.22 9.76 -2.97
N ASN A 77 -2.51 11.05 -3.07
CA ASN A 77 -1.75 12.12 -2.42
C ASN A 77 -2.70 13.27 -2.05
N THR A 78 -2.43 13.98 -0.96
CA THR A 78 -3.25 15.12 -0.51
C THR A 78 -3.27 16.29 -1.48
N VAL A 79 -2.25 16.43 -2.34
CA VAL A 79 -2.16 17.48 -3.37
C VAL A 79 -2.92 17.08 -4.62
N LYS A 80 -2.82 15.82 -5.05
CA LYS A 80 -3.42 15.32 -6.28
C LYS A 80 -3.54 13.80 -6.23
N THR A 81 -4.77 13.32 -6.25
CA THR A 81 -5.10 11.90 -6.41
C THR A 81 -5.43 11.62 -7.87
N THR A 82 -4.78 10.61 -8.44
CA THR A 82 -5.00 10.17 -9.82
C THR A 82 -5.44 8.71 -9.82
N CYS A 83 -6.48 8.38 -10.58
CA CYS A 83 -7.03 7.03 -10.68
C CYS A 83 -7.15 6.63 -12.14
N ASP A 84 -6.68 5.42 -12.47
CA ASP A 84 -6.98 4.71 -13.70
C ASP A 84 -7.29 3.24 -13.34
N LEU A 85 -8.59 2.95 -13.15
CA LEU A 85 -9.09 1.63 -12.80
C LEU A 85 -10.17 1.18 -13.80
N PRO A 86 -10.23 -0.11 -14.14
CA PRO A 86 -11.24 -0.62 -15.04
C PRO A 86 -12.59 -0.73 -14.31
N PHE A 87 -13.70 -0.57 -15.03
CA PHE A 87 -15.03 -0.59 -14.44
C PHE A 87 -15.93 -1.58 -15.15
N PHE A 88 -16.63 -2.41 -14.38
CA PHE A 88 -17.45 -3.51 -14.87
C PHE A 88 -18.87 -3.47 -14.29
N GLY A 89 -19.47 -2.29 -14.24
CA GLY A 89 -20.78 -2.08 -13.61
C GLY A 89 -21.74 -1.25 -14.46
N ARG A 90 -22.82 -0.80 -13.83
CA ARG A 90 -23.84 0.02 -14.48
C ARG A 90 -23.51 1.50 -14.33
N GLY A 91 -23.47 2.23 -15.44
CA GLY A 91 -23.51 3.69 -15.45
C GLY A 91 -24.96 4.18 -15.42
N PHE A 92 -25.23 5.21 -14.62
CA PHE A 92 -26.53 5.89 -14.55
C PHE A 92 -26.54 7.14 -15.43
N ASN A 93 -25.53 8.00 -15.29
CA ASN A 93 -25.39 9.25 -16.03
C ASN A 93 -23.97 9.38 -16.63
N VAL A 94 -23.57 8.40 -17.44
CA VAL A 94 -22.28 8.42 -18.15
C VAL A 94 -22.49 8.91 -19.58
N GLY A 95 -21.63 9.81 -20.05
CA GLY A 95 -21.72 10.36 -21.40
C GLY A 95 -21.47 9.31 -22.48
N TYR A 96 -22.09 9.47 -23.65
CA TYR A 96 -21.83 8.60 -24.80
C TYR A 96 -20.35 8.70 -25.22
N GLY A 97 -19.68 7.55 -25.34
CA GLY A 97 -18.28 7.46 -25.78
C GLY A 97 -17.23 7.84 -24.72
N THR A 98 -17.60 7.97 -23.44
CA THR A 98 -16.60 8.16 -22.38
C THR A 98 -15.78 6.89 -22.17
N ASP A 99 -14.51 7.06 -21.78
CA ASP A 99 -13.66 5.97 -21.32
C ASP A 99 -14.41 5.13 -20.26
N GLY A 100 -14.47 3.82 -20.50
CA GLY A 100 -15.32 2.89 -19.76
C GLY A 100 -14.91 2.72 -18.31
N GLY A 101 -13.66 3.05 -17.95
CA GLY A 101 -13.10 2.91 -16.59
C GLY A 101 -13.54 3.98 -15.59
N ILE A 102 -13.05 3.84 -14.36
CA ILE A 102 -13.02 4.90 -13.34
C ILE A 102 -11.71 5.65 -13.51
N LYS A 103 -11.78 6.79 -14.20
CA LYS A 103 -10.65 7.67 -14.42
C LYS A 103 -10.93 9.06 -13.89
N PHE A 104 -10.07 9.51 -12.99
CA PHE A 104 -10.19 10.86 -12.45
C PHE A 104 -8.84 11.38 -11.98
N GLU A 105 -8.77 12.70 -11.91
CA GLU A 105 -7.73 13.45 -11.26
C GLU A 105 -8.41 14.53 -10.41
N GLY A 106 -8.00 14.67 -9.15
CA GLY A 106 -8.55 15.70 -8.27
C GLY A 106 -7.88 15.75 -6.91
N VAL A 107 -8.16 16.80 -6.16
CA VAL A 107 -7.69 16.97 -4.78
C VAL A 107 -8.63 16.23 -3.84
N PRO A 108 -8.15 15.28 -3.00
CA PRO A 108 -8.99 14.61 -2.04
C PRO A 108 -9.41 15.55 -0.89
N TYR A 109 -10.64 15.39 -0.42
CA TYR A 109 -11.19 16.08 0.75
C TYR A 109 -11.93 15.09 1.66
N ASN A 110 -12.37 15.55 2.84
CA ASN A 110 -12.99 14.70 3.87
C ASN A 110 -12.15 13.49 4.29
N LEU A 111 -10.81 13.63 4.25
CA LEU A 111 -9.88 12.56 4.61
C LEU A 111 -10.05 12.13 6.07
N LYS A 112 -10.26 10.83 6.29
CA LYS A 112 -10.25 10.20 7.62
C LYS A 112 -9.38 8.95 7.59
N ILE A 113 -8.54 8.80 8.60
CA ILE A 113 -7.67 7.64 8.78
C ILE A 113 -7.97 7.03 10.15
N GLU A 114 -8.33 5.75 10.15
CA GLU A 114 -8.63 4.99 11.36
C GLU A 114 -7.66 3.80 11.44
N LYS A 115 -6.91 3.66 12.55
CA LYS A 115 -6.01 2.54 12.78
C LYS A 115 -6.73 1.43 13.55
N ASN A 116 -6.80 0.25 12.98
CA ASN A 116 -7.29 -0.96 13.64
C ASN A 116 -6.13 -1.85 14.09
N LYS A 117 -6.47 -3.00 14.69
CA LYS A 117 -5.48 -3.97 15.18
C LYS A 117 -4.55 -4.53 14.10
N LYS A 118 -4.99 -4.59 12.83
CA LYS A 118 -4.26 -5.25 11.73
C LYS A 118 -4.23 -4.47 10.42
N ASN A 119 -4.94 -3.35 10.34
CA ASN A 119 -5.07 -2.56 9.13
C ASN A 119 -5.35 -1.09 9.46
N TYR A 120 -5.26 -0.25 8.43
CA TYR A 120 -5.76 1.11 8.42
C TYR A 120 -6.99 1.19 7.52
N ILE A 121 -7.99 1.96 7.93
CA ILE A 121 -9.09 2.36 7.06
C ILE A 121 -8.83 3.81 6.65
N VAL A 122 -8.70 4.05 5.34
CA VAL A 122 -8.52 5.40 4.79
C VAL A 122 -9.76 5.75 3.97
N LYS A 123 -10.46 6.80 4.36
CA LYS A 123 -11.64 7.32 3.67
C LYS A 123 -11.33 8.68 3.08
N ALA A 124 -11.67 8.91 1.83
CA ALA A 124 -11.50 10.21 1.18
C ALA A 124 -12.54 10.38 0.08
N THR A 125 -12.94 11.61 -0.18
CA THR A 125 -13.77 11.95 -1.33
C THR A 125 -12.93 12.71 -2.35
N VAL A 126 -13.05 12.37 -3.63
CA VAL A 126 -12.36 13.07 -4.72
C VAL A 126 -13.40 13.57 -5.71
N LYS A 127 -13.41 14.87 -5.97
CA LYS A 127 -14.23 15.47 -7.03
C LYS A 127 -13.46 15.39 -8.34
N GLY A 128 -13.92 14.53 -9.24
CA GLY A 128 -13.44 14.47 -10.62
C GLY A 128 -14.13 15.51 -11.50
N LYS A 129 -13.88 15.45 -12.81
CA LYS A 129 -14.45 16.39 -13.78
C LYS A 129 -15.98 16.34 -13.85
N ASN A 130 -16.55 15.14 -13.89
CA ASN A 130 -17.98 14.91 -14.13
C ASN A 130 -18.65 14.07 -13.02
N ASP A 131 -17.93 13.69 -11.97
CA ASP A 131 -18.39 12.75 -10.95
C ASP A 131 -17.66 13.00 -9.63
N VAL A 132 -18.22 12.47 -8.54
CA VAL A 132 -17.64 12.52 -7.20
C VAL A 132 -17.45 11.09 -6.74
N PHE A 133 -16.23 10.79 -6.30
CA PHE A 133 -15.82 9.45 -5.91
C PHE A 133 -15.55 9.40 -4.41
N ASP A 134 -16.30 8.57 -3.70
CA ASP A 134 -15.97 8.22 -2.32
C ASP A 134 -15.09 6.97 -2.32
N LEU A 135 -13.88 7.13 -1.79
CA LEU A 135 -12.85 6.10 -1.70
C LEU A 135 -12.81 5.57 -0.27
N VAL A 136 -12.87 4.25 -0.13
CA VAL A 136 -12.68 3.57 1.15
C VAL A 136 -11.63 2.49 0.96
N PHE A 137 -10.42 2.75 1.46
CA PHE A 137 -9.34 1.78 1.49
C PHE A 137 -9.35 1.00 2.81
N THR A 138 -9.06 -0.29 2.74
CA THR A 138 -8.61 -1.10 3.87
C THR A 138 -7.20 -1.59 3.56
N ILE A 139 -6.21 -1.08 4.28
CA ILE A 139 -4.78 -1.31 4.02
C ILE A 139 -4.19 -2.12 5.18
N PHE A 140 -3.85 -3.38 4.92
CA PHE A 140 -3.28 -4.27 5.93
C PHE A 140 -1.78 -3.99 6.14
N PHE A 141 -1.26 -4.33 7.32
CA PHE A 141 0.15 -4.09 7.66
C PHE A 141 1.15 -4.85 6.78
N ASN A 142 0.70 -5.88 6.07
CA ASN A 142 1.50 -6.62 5.10
C ASN A 142 1.51 -5.98 3.70
N GLY A 143 0.77 -4.89 3.48
CA GLY A 143 0.62 -4.19 2.20
C GLY A 143 -0.52 -4.68 1.31
N SER A 144 -1.11 -5.85 1.60
CA SER A 144 -2.37 -6.25 0.96
C SER A 144 -3.44 -5.22 1.27
N SER A 145 -4.25 -4.87 0.29
CA SER A 145 -5.20 -3.78 0.42
C SER A 145 -6.45 -4.04 -0.40
N SER A 146 -7.57 -3.49 0.05
CA SER A 146 -8.79 -3.39 -0.74
C SER A 146 -9.25 -1.95 -0.86
N LEU A 147 -9.94 -1.65 -1.95
CA LEU A 147 -10.49 -0.33 -2.25
C LEU A 147 -11.95 -0.49 -2.69
N SER A 148 -12.86 0.18 -2.00
CA SER A 148 -14.22 0.39 -2.48
C SER A 148 -14.34 1.79 -3.06
N ILE A 149 -14.95 1.90 -4.25
CA ILE A 149 -15.26 3.17 -4.87
C ILE A 149 -16.78 3.27 -5.03
N ASN A 150 -17.35 4.32 -4.46
CA ASN A 150 -18.71 4.75 -4.73
C ASN A 150 -18.69 6.00 -5.61
N SER A 151 -19.65 6.08 -6.52
CA SER A 151 -19.80 7.17 -7.48
C SER A 151 -21.27 7.59 -7.52
N ASN A 152 -21.53 8.84 -7.88
CA ASN A 152 -22.91 9.32 -8.08
C ASN A 152 -23.48 8.86 -9.42
N ASN A 153 -22.62 8.60 -10.41
CA ASN A 153 -23.01 8.30 -11.78
C ASN A 153 -22.81 6.84 -12.17
N ARG A 154 -22.26 6.01 -11.28
CA ARG A 154 -21.94 4.59 -11.51
C ARG A 154 -22.26 3.75 -10.29
N SER A 155 -22.60 2.47 -10.50
CA SER A 155 -22.70 1.50 -9.40
C SER A 155 -21.36 1.33 -8.69
N SER A 156 -21.39 1.02 -7.40
CA SER A 156 -20.17 0.75 -6.62
C SER A 156 -19.35 -0.41 -7.20
N ILE A 157 -18.06 -0.40 -6.89
CA ILE A 157 -17.12 -1.45 -7.28
C ILE A 157 -16.05 -1.61 -6.20
N PHE A 158 -15.55 -2.83 -6.07
CA PHE A 158 -14.50 -3.20 -5.14
C PHE A 158 -13.28 -3.67 -5.90
N TYR A 159 -12.10 -3.36 -5.38
CA TYR A 159 -10.82 -3.82 -5.91
C TYR A 159 -9.99 -4.41 -4.79
N ASP A 160 -9.31 -5.51 -5.10
CA ASP A 160 -8.26 -6.07 -4.24
C ASP A 160 -6.91 -5.85 -4.90
N GLY A 161 -5.90 -5.56 -4.10
CA GLY A 161 -4.59 -5.21 -4.61
C GLY A 161 -3.54 -5.05 -3.51
N ILE A 162 -2.52 -4.27 -3.83
CA ILE A 162 -1.40 -3.99 -2.94
C ILE A 162 -1.11 -2.50 -2.90
N VAL A 163 -0.65 -2.03 -1.75
CA VAL A 163 -0.13 -0.67 -1.59
C VAL A 163 1.39 -0.70 -1.62
N SER A 164 1.97 0.26 -2.32
CA SER A 164 3.41 0.45 -2.42
C SER A 164 3.77 1.92 -2.34
N ALA A 165 5.06 2.18 -2.12
CA ALA A 165 5.59 3.53 -2.16
C ALA A 165 5.41 4.13 -3.56
N PRO A 166 5.10 5.43 -3.67
CA PRO A 166 5.07 6.10 -4.96
C PRO A 166 6.39 5.92 -5.69
N LYS A 167 6.33 5.66 -6.99
CA LYS A 167 7.53 5.71 -7.82
C LYS A 167 8.01 7.15 -7.79
N LYS A 168 9.14 7.41 -7.14
CA LYS A 168 9.81 8.71 -7.24
C LYS A 168 9.98 8.99 -8.74
N ALA A 169 9.44 10.12 -9.20
CA ALA A 169 9.82 10.63 -10.50
C ALA A 169 11.35 10.78 -10.43
N VAL A 170 12.07 9.98 -11.20
CA VAL A 170 13.47 10.29 -11.49
C VAL A 170 13.37 11.52 -12.36
N ASP A 171 13.56 12.68 -11.75
CA ASP A 171 13.73 13.94 -12.47
C ASP A 171 14.78 13.67 -13.57
N LYS A 172 14.34 13.76 -14.83
CA LYS A 172 15.21 13.72 -15.99
C LYS A 172 15.74 15.12 -16.26
#